data_AF-A0A961TA22-F1
#
_entry.id   AF-A0A961TA22-F1
#
_cell.length_a   1.000
_cell.length_b   1.000
_cell.length_c   1.000
_cell.angle_alpha   90.00
_cell.angle_beta   90.00
_cell.angle_gamma   90.00
#
_symmetry.space_group_name_H-M   'P 1'
#
loop_
_entity.id
_entity.type
_entity.pdbx_description
1 polymer ?
#
loop_
_entity_poly.entity_id
_entity_poly.type
_entity_poly.pdbx_seq_one_letter_code
_entity_poly.pdbx_strand_id
1 'polypeptide(L)'
;MDVGLTTLREEDIAKHLATAQSLVTRFVLLEAARRDSNTEIAGTRRRFVATVSTAGQRSSREIEFAKTLGAITAEDSLLSPAQHNVLYKVRRAVAVALAVGDLYSKQTGLDALHARNASSVLEGGEADNYRMLMEAAAYVAAFSAAAYVKQLVEADGEPTSDVDGPDFNFATPQDALKGLVAGLDAAASSSPDDHVLLSRIRAFADLALQDLLSRKSRFSGLGPFEQVHLRLDSDGFELNGFDVAPGAKSKPLTMSFKKPNEIIGNHIAKYQA
;
A
#
# COMPACT_ATOMS: atom_id res chain seq x y z
N MET A 1 -2.02 -32.83 9.39
CA MET A 1 -1.04 -31.90 9.98
C MET A 1 -1.78 -30.61 10.21
N ASP A 2 -2.12 -30.31 11.47
CA ASP A 2 -2.67 -29.00 11.83
C ASP A 2 -1.62 -27.95 11.47
N VAL A 3 -1.87 -27.19 10.41
CA VAL A 3 -1.03 -26.04 10.07
C VAL A 3 -1.34 -24.99 11.14
N GLY A 4 -0.52 -24.97 12.20
CA GLY A 4 -0.74 -24.13 13.36
C GLY A 4 -0.85 -22.66 12.95
N LEU A 5 -1.92 -21.99 13.40
CA LEU A 5 -2.10 -20.55 13.25
C LEU A 5 -0.85 -19.85 13.81
N THR A 6 -0.11 -19.17 12.96
CA THR A 6 1.02 -18.36 13.41
C THR A 6 0.45 -17.07 13.94
N THR A 7 0.62 -16.81 15.23
CA THR A 7 0.16 -15.56 15.86
C THR A 7 1.27 -14.52 15.77
N LEU A 8 0.98 -13.38 15.15
CA LEU A 8 1.92 -12.26 15.09
C LEU A 8 1.80 -11.45 16.39
N ARG A 9 2.89 -11.38 17.16
CA ARG A 9 2.86 -10.70 18.46
C ARG A 9 3.06 -9.19 18.31
N GLU A 10 2.36 -8.41 19.13
CA GLU A 10 2.54 -6.95 19.19
C GLU A 10 3.98 -6.53 19.46
N GLU A 11 4.68 -7.29 20.29
CA GLU A 11 6.08 -7.03 20.64
C GLU A 11 7.01 -7.11 19.42
N ASP A 12 6.72 -7.99 18.46
CA ASP A 12 7.50 -8.11 17.23
C ASP A 12 7.20 -6.95 16.26
N ILE A 13 5.95 -6.52 16.20
CA ILE A 13 5.55 -5.35 15.40
C ILE A 13 6.14 -4.05 16.00
N ALA A 14 6.19 -3.96 17.34
CA ALA A 14 6.69 -2.79 18.05
C ALA A 14 8.15 -2.44 17.69
N LYS A 15 8.98 -3.45 17.38
CA LYS A 15 10.38 -3.28 16.96
C LYS A 15 10.52 -2.44 15.68
N HIS A 16 9.51 -2.47 14.82
CA HIS A 16 9.52 -1.81 13.51
C HIS A 16 8.86 -0.43 13.52
N LEU A 17 8.36 0.05 14.67
CA LEU A 17 7.62 1.31 14.73
C LEU A 17 8.44 2.53 14.31
N ALA A 18 9.73 2.58 14.64
CA ALA A 18 10.60 3.68 14.25
C ALA A 18 10.79 3.74 12.72
N THR A 19 11.05 2.60 12.10
CA THR A 19 11.17 2.47 10.63
C THR A 19 9.84 2.76 9.94
N ALA A 20 8.73 2.28 10.50
CA ALA A 20 7.41 2.57 9.96
C ALA A 20 7.04 4.05 10.06
N GLN A 21 7.42 4.71 11.16
CA GLN A 21 7.23 6.14 11.32
C GLN A 21 8.04 6.92 10.28
N SER A 22 9.30 6.57 10.03
CA SER A 22 10.13 7.29 9.07
C SER A 22 9.58 7.23 7.65
N LEU A 23 9.07 6.07 7.21
CA LEU A 23 8.47 5.91 5.89
C LEU A 23 7.18 6.72 5.71
N VAL A 24 6.49 7.05 6.79
CA VAL A 24 5.26 7.85 6.73
C VAL A 24 5.52 9.35 6.93
N THR A 25 6.59 9.71 7.64
CA THR A 25 6.97 11.12 7.83
C THR A 25 7.73 11.68 6.64
N ARG A 26 8.82 11.02 6.24
CA ARG A 26 9.74 11.54 5.23
C ARG A 26 10.74 10.47 4.78
N PHE A 27 10.82 10.23 3.47
CA PHE A 27 11.94 9.50 2.87
C PHE A 27 12.21 9.97 1.45
N VAL A 28 13.38 9.62 0.92
CA VAL A 28 13.74 9.87 -0.47
C VAL A 28 13.62 8.56 -1.25
N LEU A 29 12.91 8.61 -2.36
CA LEU A 29 12.78 7.53 -3.33
C LEU A 29 13.53 7.87 -4.61
N LEU A 30 14.23 6.89 -5.16
CA LEU A 30 14.83 6.98 -6.48
C LEU A 30 13.89 6.28 -7.46
N GLU A 31 13.24 7.07 -8.31
CA GLU A 31 12.31 6.57 -9.33
C GLU A 31 12.93 6.72 -10.72
N ALA A 32 12.46 5.94 -11.69
CA ALA A 32 12.79 6.20 -13.09
C ALA A 32 12.27 7.58 -13.49
N ALA A 33 13.09 8.39 -14.17
CA ALA A 33 12.68 9.73 -14.57
C ALA A 33 11.44 9.63 -15.50
N ARG A 34 10.29 10.16 -15.03
CA ARG A 34 9.07 10.26 -15.84
C ARG A 34 9.33 11.23 -17.00
N ARG A 35 8.88 10.91 -18.21
CA ARG A 35 9.05 11.77 -19.40
C ARG A 35 8.22 13.05 -19.34
N ASP A 36 7.23 13.08 -18.48
CA ASP A 36 6.33 14.21 -18.31
C ASP A 36 7.00 15.27 -17.42
N SER A 37 7.17 16.47 -17.96
CA SER A 37 7.66 17.59 -17.13
C SER A 37 6.55 18.11 -16.21
N ASN A 38 6.91 18.45 -14.96
CA ASN A 38 6.01 19.16 -14.05
C ASN A 38 5.78 20.64 -14.45
N THR A 39 6.50 21.12 -15.46
CA THR A 39 6.34 22.49 -15.98
C THR A 39 5.26 22.54 -17.04
N GLU A 40 4.14 23.19 -16.70
CA GLU A 40 3.15 23.61 -17.68
C GLU A 40 3.74 24.72 -18.58
N ILE A 41 3.52 24.59 -19.88
CA ILE A 41 3.83 25.63 -20.87
C ILE A 41 2.86 26.78 -20.59
N ALA A 42 3.42 27.89 -20.12
CA ALA A 42 2.67 29.08 -19.72
C ALA A 42 1.57 29.42 -20.74
N GLY A 43 0.33 29.53 -20.25
CA GLY A 43 -0.83 29.95 -21.05
C GLY A 43 -1.44 28.89 -21.96
N THR A 44 -0.96 27.64 -21.99
CA THR A 44 -1.46 26.63 -22.96
C THR A 44 -2.08 25.37 -22.35
N ARG A 45 -2.12 25.20 -21.03
CA ARG A 45 -2.54 23.96 -20.32
C ARG A 45 -1.86 22.68 -20.85
N ARG A 46 -0.77 22.81 -21.63
CA ARG A 46 0.02 21.72 -22.19
C ARG A 46 1.33 21.66 -21.42
N ARG A 47 1.85 20.46 -21.16
CA ARG A 47 3.13 20.26 -20.46
C ARG A 47 4.28 20.16 -21.46
N PHE A 48 5.49 20.57 -21.07
CA PHE A 48 6.67 20.35 -21.91
C PHE A 48 6.95 18.85 -22.02
N VAL A 49 7.14 18.38 -23.25
CA VAL A 49 7.69 17.04 -23.51
C VAL A 49 9.19 17.23 -23.67
N ALA A 50 9.98 16.62 -22.78
CA ALA A 50 11.44 16.68 -22.89
C ALA A 50 11.89 16.01 -24.20
N THR A 51 12.60 16.76 -25.06
CA THR A 51 13.13 16.26 -26.34
C THR A 51 14.43 15.48 -26.19
N VAL A 52 15.04 15.52 -25.00
CA VAL A 52 16.28 14.81 -24.68
C VAL A 52 15.92 13.44 -24.12
N SER A 53 16.64 12.39 -24.56
CA SER A 53 16.45 11.04 -24.02
C SER A 53 16.81 11.02 -22.53
N THR A 54 15.82 10.92 -21.67
CA THR A 54 15.99 10.66 -20.23
C THR A 54 16.08 9.16 -19.92
N ALA A 55 16.24 8.32 -20.96
CA ALA A 55 16.34 6.88 -20.80
C ALA A 55 17.54 6.53 -19.89
N GLY A 56 17.26 5.98 -18.71
CA GLY A 56 18.26 5.61 -17.71
C GLY A 56 18.56 6.67 -16.64
N GLN A 57 17.99 7.88 -16.71
CA GLN A 57 18.09 8.84 -15.61
C GLN A 57 17.14 8.46 -14.47
N ARG A 58 17.62 8.56 -13.24
CA ARG A 58 16.83 8.39 -12.02
C ARG A 58 16.59 9.76 -11.40
N SER A 59 15.35 10.06 -11.05
CA SER A 59 14.99 11.26 -10.28
C SER A 59 14.83 10.90 -8.81
N SER A 60 15.35 11.74 -7.92
CA SER A 60 15.04 11.65 -6.50
C SER A 60 13.75 12.41 -6.20
N ARG A 61 12.76 11.73 -5.65
CA ARG A 61 11.53 12.33 -5.15
C ARG A 61 11.49 12.19 -3.63
N GLU A 62 11.17 13.29 -2.96
CA GLU A 62 10.94 13.29 -1.54
C GLU A 62 9.45 13.02 -1.26
N ILE A 63 9.17 12.07 -0.38
CA ILE A 63 7.82 11.65 -0.01
C ILE A 63 7.58 12.06 1.43
N GLU A 64 6.54 12.85 1.68
CA GLU A 64 6.09 13.29 3.00
C GLU A 64 4.60 12.94 3.17
N PHE A 65 4.28 11.63 3.29
CA PHE A 65 2.89 11.13 3.23
C PHE A 65 1.95 11.83 4.22
N ALA A 66 2.40 12.05 5.46
CA ALA A 66 1.62 12.77 6.47
C ALA A 66 1.24 14.20 6.05
N LYS A 67 2.15 14.88 5.35
CA LYS A 67 1.93 16.24 4.85
C LYS A 67 1.01 16.24 3.64
N THR A 68 1.13 15.24 2.76
CA THR A 68 0.23 15.06 1.62
C THR A 68 -1.22 14.89 2.09
N LEU A 69 -1.45 14.10 3.14
CA LEU A 69 -2.78 13.94 3.72
C LEU A 69 -3.32 15.25 4.31
N GLY A 70 -2.51 16.00 5.07
CA GLY A 70 -2.92 17.29 5.62
C GLY A 70 -3.18 18.36 4.55
N ALA A 71 -2.58 18.23 3.36
CA ALA A 71 -2.82 19.15 2.25
C ALA A 71 -4.21 18.98 1.59
N ILE A 72 -4.90 17.86 1.82
CA ILE A 72 -6.26 17.62 1.29
C ILE A 72 -7.26 18.58 1.93
N THR A 73 -7.09 18.87 3.23
CA THR A 73 -7.91 19.84 3.97
C THR A 73 -7.03 21.00 4.44
N ALA A 74 -6.45 21.75 3.49
CA ALA A 74 -5.50 22.83 3.78
C ALA A 74 -6.06 23.97 4.65
N GLU A 75 -7.38 24.04 4.84
CA GLU A 75 -8.04 25.04 5.70
C GLU A 75 -7.93 24.71 7.20
N ASP A 76 -7.75 23.43 7.57
CA ASP A 76 -7.55 22.99 8.95
C ASP A 76 -6.09 22.61 9.20
N SER A 77 -5.59 22.96 10.39
CA SER A 77 -4.26 22.55 10.85
C SER A 77 -4.20 21.09 11.32
N LEU A 78 -5.36 20.50 11.66
CA LEU A 78 -5.47 19.12 12.12
C LEU A 78 -5.87 18.19 10.97
N LEU A 79 -5.39 16.95 11.04
CA LEU A 79 -5.86 15.89 10.14
C LEU A 79 -7.32 15.56 10.44
N SER A 80 -8.09 15.34 9.39
CA SER A 80 -9.43 14.79 9.54
C SER A 80 -9.38 13.35 10.12
N PRO A 81 -10.49 12.83 10.68
CA PRO A 81 -10.55 11.44 11.12
C PRO A 81 -10.21 10.42 10.02
N ALA A 82 -10.61 10.69 8.78
CA ALA A 82 -10.31 9.82 7.64
C ALA A 82 -8.81 9.85 7.28
N GLN A 83 -8.22 11.04 7.20
CA GLN A 83 -6.78 11.22 6.95
C GLN A 83 -5.94 10.57 8.05
N HIS A 84 -6.30 10.78 9.32
CA HIS A 84 -5.62 10.14 10.44
C HIS A 84 -5.77 8.61 10.41
N ASN A 85 -6.95 8.10 10.06
CA ASN A 85 -7.18 6.67 9.91
C ASN A 85 -6.24 6.08 8.84
N VAL A 86 -6.18 6.66 7.65
CA VAL A 86 -5.27 6.23 6.58
C VAL A 86 -3.82 6.29 7.05
N LEU A 87 -3.40 7.40 7.64
CA LEU A 87 -2.04 7.58 8.15
C LEU A 87 -1.64 6.50 9.16
N TYR A 88 -2.52 6.24 10.14
CA TYR A 88 -2.33 5.23 11.16
C TYR A 88 -2.26 3.82 10.54
N LYS A 89 -3.19 3.50 9.64
CA LYS A 89 -3.26 2.18 9.00
C LYS A 89 -2.07 1.92 8.09
N VAL A 90 -1.59 2.91 7.33
CA VAL A 90 -0.39 2.77 6.49
C VAL A 90 0.86 2.58 7.33
N ARG A 91 1.04 3.38 8.39
CA ARG A 91 2.16 3.17 9.34
C ARG A 91 2.11 1.76 9.95
N ARG A 92 0.92 1.33 10.37
CA ARG A 92 0.73 0.01 10.96
C ARG A 92 0.98 -1.11 9.95
N ALA A 93 0.53 -0.95 8.70
CA ALA A 93 0.78 -1.88 7.61
C ALA A 93 2.28 -2.11 7.39
N VAL A 94 3.07 -1.04 7.38
CA VAL A 94 4.54 -1.10 7.25
C VAL A 94 5.16 -1.86 8.42
N ALA A 95 4.76 -1.57 9.66
CA ALA A 95 5.31 -2.25 10.83
C ALA A 95 4.95 -3.76 10.84
N VAL A 96 3.70 -4.09 10.50
CA VAL A 96 3.23 -5.47 10.37
C VAL A 96 3.98 -6.20 9.27
N ALA A 97 4.12 -5.59 8.10
CA ALA A 97 4.83 -6.20 6.97
C ALA A 97 6.31 -6.47 7.26
N LEU A 98 6.99 -5.59 7.99
CA LEU A 98 8.36 -5.82 8.42
C LEU A 98 8.44 -6.99 9.43
N ALA A 99 7.49 -7.08 10.37
CA ALA A 99 7.42 -8.21 11.30
C ALA A 99 7.13 -9.55 10.59
N VAL A 100 6.27 -9.53 9.56
CA VAL A 100 6.04 -10.70 8.68
C VAL A 100 7.31 -11.05 7.89
N GLY A 101 8.06 -10.05 7.42
CA GLY A 101 9.38 -10.22 6.81
C GLY A 101 10.39 -10.91 7.74
N ASP A 102 10.43 -10.53 9.01
CA ASP A 102 11.28 -11.18 10.02
C ASP A 102 10.89 -12.65 10.24
N LEU A 103 9.59 -12.95 10.28
CA LEU A 103 9.09 -14.32 10.39
C LEU A 103 9.51 -15.16 9.19
N TYR A 104 9.30 -14.63 7.98
CA TYR A 104 9.75 -15.27 6.74
C TYR A 104 11.27 -15.48 6.73
N SER A 105 12.02 -14.51 7.23
CA SER A 105 13.48 -14.57 7.30
C SER A 105 13.96 -15.73 8.18
N LYS A 106 13.35 -15.90 9.36
CA LYS A 106 13.61 -17.03 10.27
C LYS A 106 13.22 -18.38 9.69
N GLN A 107 12.08 -18.45 8.98
CA GLN A 107 11.60 -19.69 8.37
C GLN A 107 12.50 -20.17 7.22
N THR A 108 13.13 -19.25 6.51
CA THR A 108 13.98 -19.53 5.35
C THR A 108 15.47 -19.60 5.66
N GLY A 109 15.87 -19.24 6.88
CA GLY A 109 17.29 -19.11 7.26
C GLY A 109 17.97 -17.87 6.65
N LEU A 110 17.20 -16.93 6.11
CA LEU A 110 17.71 -15.66 5.59
C LEU A 110 18.34 -14.82 6.71
N ASP A 111 17.85 -14.93 7.94
CA ASP A 111 18.39 -14.21 9.11
C ASP A 111 19.84 -14.62 9.41
N ALA A 112 20.13 -15.93 9.34
CA ALA A 112 21.48 -16.46 9.48
C ALA A 112 22.40 -16.01 8.34
N LEU A 113 21.90 -16.02 7.10
CA LEU A 113 22.67 -15.52 5.94
C LEU A 113 22.93 -14.02 6.05
N HIS A 114 21.95 -13.24 6.50
CA HIS A 114 22.09 -11.80 6.72
C HIS A 114 23.15 -11.51 7.80
N ALA A 115 23.13 -12.24 8.92
CA ALA A 115 24.13 -12.09 9.98
C ALA A 115 25.53 -12.44 9.49
N ARG A 116 25.68 -13.52 8.71
CA ARG A 116 26.97 -13.89 8.10
C ARG A 116 27.46 -12.84 7.12
N ASN A 117 26.60 -12.36 6.23
CA ASN A 117 26.94 -11.32 5.25
C ASN A 117 27.38 -10.01 5.92
N ALA A 118 26.83 -9.69 7.10
CA ALA A 118 27.25 -8.53 7.87
C ALA A 118 28.67 -8.67 8.47
N SER A 119 29.11 -9.91 8.75
CA SER A 119 30.46 -10.19 9.27
C SER A 119 31.51 -10.36 8.18
N SER A 120 31.13 -10.99 7.06
CA SER A 120 31.98 -11.28 5.91
C SER A 120 31.11 -11.40 4.68
N VAL A 121 31.51 -10.77 3.58
CA VAL A 121 30.77 -10.83 2.32
C VAL A 121 30.56 -12.29 1.91
N LEU A 122 29.31 -12.67 1.63
CA LEU A 122 29.00 -14.00 1.12
C LEU A 122 29.53 -14.16 -0.31
N GLU A 123 29.97 -15.37 -0.66
CA GLU A 123 30.50 -15.69 -1.98
C GLU A 123 29.77 -16.87 -2.62
N GLY A 124 29.84 -16.95 -3.96
CA GLY A 124 29.29 -18.05 -4.74
C GLY A 124 27.80 -18.31 -4.48
N GLY A 125 27.43 -19.59 -4.32
CA GLY A 125 26.04 -20.00 -4.18
C GLY A 125 25.32 -19.46 -2.93
N GLU A 126 26.05 -19.13 -1.86
CA GLU A 126 25.44 -18.52 -0.68
C GLU A 126 25.01 -17.06 -0.93
N ALA A 127 25.81 -16.32 -1.71
CA ALA A 127 25.46 -14.96 -2.12
C ALA A 127 24.23 -14.95 -3.04
N ASP A 128 24.15 -15.92 -3.97
CA ASP A 128 23.00 -16.07 -4.86
C ASP A 128 21.72 -16.45 -4.08
N ASN A 129 21.83 -17.38 -3.13
CA ASN A 129 20.70 -17.76 -2.26
C ASN A 129 20.26 -16.58 -1.37
N TYR A 130 21.21 -15.84 -0.79
CA TYR A 130 20.91 -14.64 -0.01
C TYR A 130 20.15 -13.60 -0.83
N ARG A 131 20.62 -13.28 -2.04
CA ARG A 131 19.92 -12.32 -2.93
C ARG A 131 18.52 -12.79 -3.29
N MET A 132 18.36 -14.06 -3.66
CA MET A 132 17.05 -14.65 -3.96
C MET A 132 16.09 -14.55 -2.78
N LEU A 133 16.52 -14.91 -1.57
CA LEU A 133 15.70 -14.84 -0.36
C LEU A 133 15.42 -13.39 0.07
N MET A 134 16.35 -12.46 -0.14
CA MET A 134 16.13 -11.04 0.09
C MET A 134 15.04 -10.45 -0.82
N GLU A 135 15.08 -10.78 -2.12
CA GLU A 135 14.05 -10.38 -3.08
C GLU A 135 12.68 -10.98 -2.73
N ALA A 136 12.67 -12.25 -2.31
CA ALA A 136 11.47 -12.93 -1.85
C ALA A 136 10.89 -12.29 -0.56
N ALA A 137 11.73 -11.96 0.41
CA ALA A 137 11.33 -11.26 1.63
C ALA A 137 10.77 -9.86 1.31
N ALA A 138 11.36 -9.16 0.35
CA ALA A 138 10.87 -7.87 -0.10
C ALA A 138 9.47 -7.97 -0.75
N TYR A 139 9.26 -8.99 -1.57
CA TYR A 139 7.95 -9.30 -2.16
C TYR A 139 6.91 -9.63 -1.09
N VAL A 140 7.25 -10.48 -0.11
CA VAL A 140 6.37 -10.84 1.01
C VAL A 140 5.99 -9.60 1.83
N ALA A 141 6.93 -8.71 2.12
CA ALA A 141 6.66 -7.47 2.84
C ALA A 141 5.71 -6.55 2.05
N ALA A 142 5.97 -6.33 0.76
CA ALA A 142 5.10 -5.53 -0.11
C ALA A 142 3.67 -6.08 -0.15
N PHE A 143 3.52 -7.39 -0.36
CA PHE A 143 2.22 -8.06 -0.41
C PHE A 143 1.47 -7.94 0.93
N SER A 144 2.17 -8.19 2.05
CA SER A 144 1.57 -8.12 3.39
C SER A 144 1.08 -6.71 3.72
N ALA A 145 1.86 -5.67 3.38
CA ALA A 145 1.45 -4.29 3.60
C ALA A 145 0.26 -3.89 2.72
N ALA A 146 0.26 -4.26 1.44
CA ALA A 146 -0.85 -3.97 0.53
C ALA A 146 -2.14 -4.70 0.96
N ALA A 147 -2.04 -5.96 1.39
CA ALA A 147 -3.15 -6.73 1.94
C ALA A 147 -3.72 -6.09 3.20
N TYR A 148 -2.85 -5.64 4.12
CA TYR A 148 -3.25 -4.95 5.33
C TYR A 148 -4.03 -3.66 5.03
N VAL A 149 -3.51 -2.81 4.13
CA VAL A 149 -4.18 -1.57 3.73
C VAL A 149 -5.54 -1.88 3.10
N LYS A 150 -5.61 -2.83 2.17
CA LYS A 150 -6.86 -3.24 1.53
C LYS A 150 -7.90 -3.76 2.54
N GLN A 151 -7.48 -4.54 3.54
CA GLN A 151 -8.42 -5.12 4.49
C GLN A 151 -8.93 -4.08 5.49
N LEU A 152 -8.06 -3.18 5.98
CA LEU A 152 -8.39 -2.31 7.12
C LEU A 152 -8.73 -0.85 6.76
N VAL A 153 -8.51 -0.42 5.52
CA VAL A 153 -9.04 0.86 5.02
C VAL A 153 -10.39 0.60 4.37
N GLU A 154 -11.43 1.07 5.03
CA GLU A 154 -12.81 1.02 4.55
C GLU A 154 -13.11 2.24 3.67
N ALA A 155 -13.79 2.00 2.56
CA ALA A 155 -14.21 3.05 1.63
C ALA A 155 -15.61 2.74 1.12
N ASP A 156 -16.42 3.78 0.95
CA ASP A 156 -17.74 3.68 0.33
C ASP A 156 -17.62 4.03 -1.16
N GLY A 157 -17.97 3.07 -2.04
CA GLY A 157 -17.98 3.27 -3.49
C GLY A 157 -16.64 3.03 -4.20
N GLU A 158 -16.66 3.20 -5.52
CA GLU A 158 -15.49 3.08 -6.39
C GLU A 158 -14.82 4.45 -6.62
N PRO A 159 -13.50 4.49 -6.84
CA PRO A 159 -12.83 5.74 -7.15
C PRO A 159 -13.38 6.35 -8.45
N THR A 160 -13.57 7.66 -8.46
CA THR A 160 -14.09 8.40 -9.62
C THR A 160 -13.05 8.62 -10.73
N SER A 161 -11.79 8.29 -10.45
CA SER A 161 -10.64 8.50 -11.34
C SER A 161 -9.61 7.40 -11.14
N ASP A 162 -8.87 7.09 -12.21
CA ASP A 162 -7.84 6.06 -12.18
C ASP A 162 -6.72 6.40 -11.18
N VAL A 163 -6.07 5.35 -10.70
CA VAL A 163 -4.89 5.45 -9.84
C VAL A 163 -3.71 4.81 -10.56
N ASP A 164 -2.56 5.48 -10.53
CA ASP A 164 -1.32 4.95 -11.10
C ASP A 164 -0.89 3.67 -10.34
N GLY A 165 -0.34 2.70 -11.06
CA GLY A 165 0.19 1.46 -10.48
C GLY A 165 1.44 1.67 -9.63
N PRO A 166 1.75 0.74 -8.72
CA PRO A 166 2.96 0.83 -7.90
C PRO A 166 4.24 0.65 -8.72
N ASP A 167 5.31 1.35 -8.32
CA ASP A 167 6.67 1.10 -8.79
C ASP A 167 7.49 0.44 -7.68
N PHE A 168 7.53 -0.89 -7.68
CA PHE A 168 8.21 -1.66 -6.65
C PHE A 168 9.70 -1.89 -6.95
N ASN A 169 10.54 -1.63 -5.95
CA ASN A 169 11.92 -2.07 -5.92
C ASN A 169 12.09 -3.21 -4.90
N PHE A 170 12.42 -4.41 -5.37
CA PHE A 170 12.53 -5.60 -4.52
C PHE A 170 13.94 -5.86 -3.97
N ALA A 171 14.85 -4.88 -4.01
CA ALA A 171 16.20 -5.03 -3.47
C ALA A 171 16.20 -5.31 -1.95
N THR A 172 15.29 -4.67 -1.21
CA THR A 172 15.10 -4.90 0.22
C THR A 172 13.62 -4.75 0.60
N PRO A 173 13.17 -5.33 1.73
CA PRO A 173 11.81 -5.09 2.24
C PRO A 173 11.47 -3.61 2.41
N GLN A 174 12.43 -2.80 2.87
CA GLN A 174 12.20 -1.36 3.03
C GLN A 174 12.02 -0.65 1.69
N ASP A 175 12.78 -1.02 0.65
CA ASP A 175 12.65 -0.39 -0.68
C ASP A 175 11.33 -0.76 -1.37
N ALA A 176 10.85 -1.98 -1.16
CA ALA A 176 9.53 -2.41 -1.61
C ALA A 176 8.41 -1.61 -0.92
N LEU A 177 8.53 -1.42 0.40
CA LEU A 177 7.57 -0.64 1.19
C LEU A 177 7.61 0.85 0.85
N LYS A 178 8.77 1.42 0.53
CA LYS A 178 8.87 2.78 0.00
C LYS A 178 8.09 2.95 -1.29
N GLY A 179 8.19 2.00 -2.23
CA GLY A 179 7.40 2.00 -3.46
C GLY A 179 5.89 1.97 -3.21
N LEU A 180 5.44 1.15 -2.25
CA LEU A 180 4.04 1.13 -1.83
C LEU A 180 3.58 2.47 -1.26
N VAL A 181 4.32 3.04 -0.30
CA VAL A 181 3.96 4.31 0.34
C VAL A 181 4.00 5.46 -0.65
N ALA A 182 4.95 5.47 -1.59
CA ALA A 182 5.06 6.48 -2.63
C ALA A 182 3.89 6.45 -3.62
N GLY A 183 3.33 5.27 -3.91
CA GLY A 183 2.12 5.15 -4.72
C GLY A 183 0.83 5.51 -3.95
N LEU A 184 0.75 5.17 -2.65
CA LEU A 184 -0.32 5.65 -1.76
C LEU A 184 -0.32 7.18 -1.65
N ASP A 185 0.86 7.79 -1.56
CA ASP A 185 1.06 9.25 -1.58
C ASP A 185 0.56 9.89 -2.88
N ALA A 186 0.89 9.30 -4.04
CA ALA A 186 0.37 9.75 -5.33
C ALA A 186 -1.17 9.62 -5.43
N ALA A 187 -1.74 8.52 -4.91
CA ALA A 187 -3.18 8.32 -4.83
C ALA A 187 -3.86 9.37 -3.92
N ALA A 188 -3.26 9.66 -2.77
CA ALA A 188 -3.75 10.64 -1.80
C ALA A 188 -3.70 12.08 -2.34
N SER A 189 -2.56 12.51 -2.90
CA SER A 189 -2.35 13.87 -3.42
C SER A 189 -3.32 14.31 -4.51
N SER A 190 -3.95 13.35 -5.20
CA SER A 190 -4.94 13.59 -6.25
C SER A 190 -6.39 13.54 -5.74
N SER A 191 -6.59 13.44 -4.43
CA SER A 191 -7.91 13.36 -3.80
C SER A 191 -8.43 14.78 -3.48
N PRO A 192 -9.63 15.15 -3.96
CA PRO A 192 -10.25 16.45 -3.64
C PRO A 192 -10.83 16.52 -2.22
N ASP A 193 -11.20 15.37 -1.64
CA ASP A 193 -11.82 15.27 -0.32
C ASP A 193 -11.55 13.90 0.32
N ASP A 194 -11.96 13.74 1.58
CA ASP A 194 -11.76 12.54 2.39
C ASP A 194 -12.50 11.30 1.87
N HIS A 195 -13.66 11.49 1.24
CA HIS A 195 -14.43 10.36 0.70
C HIS A 195 -13.69 9.78 -0.51
N VAL A 196 -13.23 10.65 -1.40
CA VAL A 196 -12.42 10.23 -2.56
C VAL A 196 -11.08 9.66 -2.10
N LEU A 197 -10.44 10.21 -1.06
CA LEU A 197 -9.21 9.67 -0.47
C LEU A 197 -9.33 8.19 -0.13
N LEU A 198 -10.35 7.80 0.64
CA LEU A 198 -10.52 6.41 1.07
C LEU A 198 -10.69 5.47 -0.13
N SER A 199 -11.52 5.86 -1.11
CA SER A 199 -11.75 5.06 -2.32
C SER A 199 -10.48 4.88 -3.17
N ARG A 200 -9.65 5.93 -3.29
CA ARG A 200 -8.39 5.90 -4.05
C ARG A 200 -7.31 5.09 -3.34
N ILE A 201 -7.19 5.20 -2.02
CA ILE A 201 -6.24 4.39 -1.22
C ILE A 201 -6.57 2.90 -1.36
N ARG A 202 -7.85 2.55 -1.29
CA ARG A 202 -8.31 1.16 -1.46
C ARG A 202 -8.06 0.65 -2.87
N ALA A 203 -8.39 1.45 -3.89
CA ALA A 203 -8.15 1.10 -5.29
C ALA A 203 -6.66 0.92 -5.61
N PHE A 204 -5.80 1.76 -5.04
CA PHE A 204 -4.35 1.57 -5.14
C PHE A 204 -3.90 0.25 -4.51
N ALA A 205 -4.39 -0.08 -3.31
CA ALA A 205 -4.05 -1.34 -2.64
C ALA A 205 -4.51 -2.57 -3.46
N ASP A 206 -5.68 -2.48 -4.07
CA ASP A 206 -6.18 -3.49 -5.02
C ASP A 206 -5.25 -3.65 -6.23
N LEU A 207 -4.90 -2.54 -6.89
CA LEU A 207 -4.00 -2.53 -8.04
C LEU A 207 -2.62 -3.07 -7.66
N ALA A 208 -2.12 -2.74 -6.47
CA ALA A 208 -0.84 -3.22 -5.98
C ALA A 208 -0.83 -4.73 -5.73
N LEU A 209 -1.89 -5.28 -5.18
CA LEU A 209 -2.02 -6.74 -5.01
C LEU A 209 -2.14 -7.46 -6.35
N GLN A 210 -2.95 -6.93 -7.28
CA GLN A 210 -3.06 -7.48 -8.63
C GLN A 210 -1.70 -7.48 -9.35
N ASP A 211 -0.97 -6.37 -9.27
CA ASP A 211 0.37 -6.24 -9.85
C ASP A 211 1.34 -7.27 -9.25
N LEU A 212 1.39 -7.39 -7.92
CA LEU A 212 2.23 -8.38 -7.23
C LEU A 212 1.88 -9.81 -7.66
N LEU A 213 0.60 -10.18 -7.60
CA LEU A 213 0.14 -11.51 -7.99
C LEU A 213 0.47 -11.83 -9.46
N SER A 214 0.37 -10.84 -10.36
CA SER A 214 0.70 -11.02 -11.78
C SER A 214 2.17 -11.35 -12.03
N ARG A 215 3.08 -10.88 -11.15
CA ARG A 215 4.53 -11.10 -11.25
C ARG A 215 5.06 -12.16 -10.29
N LYS A 216 4.21 -12.82 -9.50
CA LYS A 216 4.60 -13.83 -8.50
C LYS A 216 5.55 -14.90 -9.04
N SER A 217 5.30 -15.38 -10.27
CA SER A 217 6.11 -16.41 -10.93
C SER A 217 7.56 -16.01 -11.24
N ARG A 218 7.90 -14.71 -11.14
CA ARG A 218 9.26 -14.19 -11.32
C ARG A 218 10.13 -14.36 -10.07
N PHE A 219 9.52 -14.65 -8.93
CA PHE A 219 10.21 -14.80 -7.65
C PHE A 219 10.39 -16.28 -7.30
N SER A 220 11.53 -16.58 -6.71
CA SER A 220 11.85 -17.91 -6.15
C SER A 220 11.90 -17.83 -4.63
N GLY A 221 11.76 -18.96 -3.93
CA GLY A 221 11.80 -19.00 -2.46
C GLY A 221 10.50 -18.58 -1.76
N LEU A 222 9.41 -18.33 -2.48
CA LEU A 222 8.13 -17.93 -1.88
C LEU A 222 7.36 -19.06 -1.18
N GLY A 223 7.69 -20.33 -1.48
CA GLY A 223 6.96 -21.52 -1.00
C GLY A 223 6.66 -21.55 0.50
N PRO A 224 7.62 -21.23 1.40
CA PRO A 224 7.38 -21.16 2.84
C PRO A 224 6.25 -20.19 3.23
N PHE A 225 6.14 -19.05 2.55
CA PHE A 225 5.09 -18.07 2.82
C PHE A 225 3.70 -18.53 2.34
N GLU A 226 3.61 -19.36 1.29
CA GLU A 226 2.33 -19.85 0.77
C GLU A 226 1.51 -20.65 1.79
N GLN A 227 2.18 -21.24 2.77
CA GLN A 227 1.59 -22.09 3.81
C GLN A 227 1.36 -21.32 5.11
N VAL A 228 1.66 -20.02 5.14
CA VAL A 228 1.54 -19.19 6.34
C VAL A 228 0.08 -18.79 6.54
N HIS A 229 -0.44 -19.08 7.73
CA HIS A 229 -1.71 -18.56 8.22
C HIS A 229 -1.43 -17.64 9.40
N LEU A 230 -1.62 -16.34 9.20
CA LEU A 230 -1.41 -15.29 10.19
C LEU A 230 -2.74 -14.64 10.55
N ARG A 231 -2.88 -14.36 11.84
CA ARG A 231 -3.95 -13.51 12.37
C ARG A 231 -3.37 -12.58 13.42
N LEU A 232 -3.79 -11.32 13.35
CA LEU A 232 -3.45 -10.30 14.33
C LEU A 232 -4.68 -9.96 15.16
N ASP A 233 -4.65 -10.32 16.44
CA ASP A 233 -5.82 -10.22 17.31
C ASP A 233 -6.20 -8.76 17.63
N SER A 234 -5.24 -7.82 17.57
CA SER A 234 -5.48 -6.42 17.95
C SER A 234 -6.44 -5.68 17.01
N ASP A 235 -6.35 -5.96 15.71
CA ASP A 235 -7.02 -5.22 14.65
C ASP A 235 -7.74 -6.14 13.64
N GLY A 236 -7.72 -7.46 13.87
CA GLY A 236 -8.47 -8.45 13.09
C GLY A 236 -7.89 -8.70 11.70
N PHE A 237 -6.63 -8.31 11.45
CA PHE A 237 -5.95 -8.57 10.19
C PHE A 237 -5.68 -10.07 10.04
N GLU A 238 -5.94 -10.60 8.84
CA GLU A 238 -5.73 -12.01 8.51
C GLU A 238 -4.97 -12.12 7.18
N LEU A 239 -4.00 -13.04 7.13
CA LEU A 239 -3.15 -13.26 5.97
C LEU A 239 -2.91 -14.75 5.78
N ASN A 240 -3.37 -15.30 4.66
CA ASN A 240 -3.30 -16.72 4.33
C ASN A 240 -2.42 -16.90 3.09
N GLY A 241 -1.10 -16.85 3.29
CA GLY A 241 -0.12 -16.80 2.22
C GLY A 241 -0.41 -15.67 1.23
N PHE A 242 -0.55 -16.02 -0.05
CA PHE A 242 -0.89 -15.06 -1.11
C PHE A 242 -2.38 -15.02 -1.45
N ASP A 243 -3.24 -15.61 -0.63
CA ASP A 243 -4.68 -15.43 -0.77
C ASP A 243 -5.08 -14.04 -0.29
N VAL A 244 -5.79 -13.32 -1.15
CA VAL A 244 -6.29 -11.98 -0.83
C VAL A 244 -7.67 -12.15 -0.26
N ALA A 245 -7.80 -12.03 1.06
CA ALA A 245 -9.10 -12.03 1.71
C ALA A 245 -10.01 -10.99 1.03
N PRO A 246 -11.27 -11.36 0.69
CA PRO A 246 -12.22 -10.36 0.22
C PRO A 246 -12.36 -9.34 1.35
N GLY A 247 -12.07 -8.06 1.06
CA GLY A 247 -12.21 -7.00 2.05
C GLY A 247 -13.64 -6.93 2.58
N ALA A 248 -13.86 -6.16 3.66
CA ALA A 248 -15.16 -6.04 4.33
C ALA A 248 -16.32 -6.01 3.30
N LYS A 249 -17.23 -6.99 3.40
CA LYS A 249 -18.32 -7.15 2.45
C LYS A 249 -19.09 -5.83 2.39
N SER A 250 -19.21 -5.26 1.19
CA SER A 250 -20.14 -4.16 0.92
C SER A 250 -21.50 -4.50 1.54
N LYS A 251 -22.05 -3.59 2.33
CA LYS A 251 -23.38 -3.77 2.91
C LYS A 251 -24.35 -3.99 1.75
N PRO A 252 -25.17 -5.05 1.77
CA PRO A 252 -26.14 -5.29 0.71
C PRO A 252 -26.99 -4.03 0.54
N LEU A 253 -27.06 -3.53 -0.70
CA LEU A 253 -27.80 -2.32 -1.03
C LEU A 253 -29.29 -2.58 -0.77
N THR A 254 -29.78 -2.20 0.41
CA THR A 254 -31.20 -2.29 0.74
C THR A 254 -31.93 -1.16 0.04
N MET A 255 -32.41 -1.41 -1.18
CA MET A 255 -33.38 -0.52 -1.81
C MET A 255 -34.71 -0.63 -1.06
N SER A 256 -35.05 0.36 -0.25
CA SER A 256 -36.38 0.49 0.31
C SER A 256 -37.34 0.90 -0.81
N PHE A 257 -37.99 -0.08 -1.45
CA PHE A 257 -39.10 0.18 -2.37
C PHE A 257 -40.26 0.78 -1.56
N LYS A 258 -40.48 2.09 -1.72
CA LYS A 258 -41.71 2.72 -1.26
C LYS A 258 -42.86 2.20 -2.11
N LYS A 259 -43.96 1.82 -1.45
CA LYS A 259 -45.18 1.42 -2.18
C LYS A 259 -45.73 2.63 -2.95
N PRO A 260 -46.46 2.44 -4.07
CA PRO A 260 -46.96 3.55 -4.88
C PRO A 260 -47.77 4.62 -4.11
N ASN A 261 -48.41 4.24 -3.01
CA ASN A 261 -49.17 5.12 -2.12
C ASN A 261 -48.31 5.90 -1.11
N GLU A 262 -47.04 5.53 -0.93
CA GLU A 262 -46.04 6.20 -0.08
C GLU A 262 -45.21 7.22 -0.88
N ILE A 263 -45.40 7.26 -2.20
CA ILE A 263 -44.87 8.29 -3.09
C ILE A 263 -45.81 9.48 -2.97
N ILE A 264 -45.54 10.37 -2.01
CA ILE A 264 -46.22 11.66 -1.94
C ILE A 264 -45.75 12.45 -3.17
N GLY A 265 -46.55 12.38 -4.24
CA GLY A 265 -46.40 13.24 -5.39
C GLY A 265 -46.43 14.69 -4.93
N ASN A 266 -45.66 15.52 -5.62
CA ASN A 266 -45.47 16.95 -5.38
C ASN A 266 -46.80 17.74 -5.46
N HIS A 267 -47.71 17.53 -4.50
CA HIS A 267 -49.01 18.19 -4.44
C HIS A 267 -48.86 19.70 -4.20
N ILE A 268 -47.73 20.14 -3.64
CA ILE A 268 -47.41 21.56 -3.44
C ILE A 268 -47.08 22.25 -4.77
N ALA A 269 -46.38 21.59 -5.70
CA ALA A 269 -46.06 22.17 -7.00
C ALA A 269 -47.26 22.30 -7.96
N LYS A 270 -48.37 21.58 -7.71
CA LYS A 270 -49.59 21.68 -8.55
C LYS A 270 -50.53 22.82 -8.20
N TYR A 271 -50.35 23.49 -7.05
CA TYR A 271 -51.18 24.62 -6.64
C TYR A 271 -50.55 26.00 -6.94
N GLN A 272 -49.36 26.03 -7.55
CA GLN A 272 -48.67 27.28 -7.93
C GLN A 272 -48.58 27.49 -9.46
N ALA A 273 -49.39 26.77 -10.25
CA ALA A 273 -49.54 26.98 -11.69
C ALA A 273 -50.93 27.55 -12.01
#